data_AF-A0A9Q0MRS7-F1
#
_entry.id   AF-A0A9Q0MRS7-F1
#
_cell.length_a   1.000
_cell.length_b   1.000
_cell.length_c   1.000
_cell.angle_alpha   90.00
_cell.angle_beta   90.00
_cell.angle_gamma   90.00
#
_symmetry.space_group_name_H-M   'P 1'
#
loop_
_entity.id
_entity.type
_entity.pdbx_description
1 polymer ?
#
loop_
_entity_poly.entity_id
_entity_poly.type
_entity_poly.pdbx_seq_one_letter_code
_entity_poly.pdbx_strand_id
1 'polypeptide(L)'
;MLTKLNVVFLAIVTVQLSQFIGVWGAKTKYITCGSVLKLMNTDYRVRLHSHDVKYGTGSGQQSVTGTELQEDSNSHWTILAPLNKQCDRGPLSGNQEISCYGENGIGDSGDNWEVICSGDAWLRDYPIKLRHVDTDGYLSVSGRTFGRPINGQMEVIGTFNINQASEWKAVEGLFIHPREMKDHIVHTEL
;
A
#
# COMPACT_ATOMS: atom_id res chain seq x y z
N MET A 1 -34.15 -22.62 -46.90
CA MET A 1 -34.59 -22.02 -45.61
C MET A 1 -33.59 -22.31 -44.49
N LEU A 2 -33.11 -23.56 -44.35
CA LEU A 2 -32.13 -23.97 -43.33
C LEU A 2 -30.76 -23.23 -43.38
N THR A 3 -30.24 -22.90 -44.56
CA THR A 3 -28.95 -22.19 -44.69
C THR A 3 -28.99 -20.75 -44.19
N LYS A 4 -30.11 -20.05 -44.37
CA LYS A 4 -30.31 -18.69 -43.83
C LYS A 4 -30.40 -18.69 -42.31
N LEU A 5 -31.02 -19.73 -41.73
CA LEU A 5 -31.17 -19.85 -40.27
C LEU A 5 -29.81 -20.10 -39.58
N ASN A 6 -28.95 -20.92 -40.17
CA ASN A 6 -27.61 -21.20 -39.64
C ASN A 6 -26.68 -19.98 -39.67
N VAL A 7 -26.78 -19.15 -40.72
CA VAL A 7 -25.98 -17.90 -40.83
C VAL A 7 -26.43 -16.87 -39.80
N VAL A 8 -27.74 -16.74 -39.58
CA VAL A 8 -28.30 -15.85 -38.54
C VAL A 8 -27.89 -16.31 -37.14
N PHE A 9 -27.93 -17.62 -36.87
CA PHE A 9 -27.51 -18.17 -35.59
C PHE A 9 -26.03 -17.93 -35.30
N LEU A 10 -25.16 -18.14 -36.29
CA LEU A 10 -23.71 -17.91 -36.15
C LEU A 10 -23.39 -16.42 -35.90
N ALA A 11 -24.06 -15.51 -36.60
CA ALA A 11 -23.90 -14.07 -36.40
C ALA A 11 -24.30 -13.63 -34.99
N ILE A 12 -25.40 -14.17 -34.45
CA ILE A 12 -25.85 -13.87 -33.07
C ILE A 12 -24.83 -14.37 -32.05
N VAL A 13 -24.27 -15.57 -32.22
CA VAL A 13 -23.23 -16.12 -31.34
C VAL A 13 -21.96 -15.26 -31.37
N THR A 14 -21.53 -14.77 -32.53
CA THR A 14 -20.37 -13.87 -32.62
C THR A 14 -20.61 -12.49 -32.00
N VAL A 15 -21.83 -11.94 -32.12
CA VAL A 15 -22.20 -10.67 -31.49
C VAL A 15 -22.26 -10.82 -29.96
N GLN A 16 -22.84 -11.91 -29.45
CA GLN A 16 -22.87 -12.22 -28.02
C GLN A 16 -21.45 -12.40 -27.44
N LEU A 17 -20.53 -13.06 -28.16
CA LEU A 17 -19.13 -13.21 -27.73
C LEU A 17 -18.35 -11.90 -27.78
N SER A 18 -18.64 -11.00 -28.74
CA SER A 18 -18.00 -9.68 -28.82
C SER A 18 -18.37 -8.74 -27.66
N GLN A 19 -19.53 -8.94 -27.02
CA GLN A 19 -19.97 -8.19 -25.84
C GLN A 19 -19.24 -8.64 -24.55
N PHE A 20 -18.51 -9.76 -24.58
CA PHE A 20 -17.67 -10.23 -23.47
C PHE A 20 -16.21 -9.77 -23.57
N ILE A 21 -15.79 -9.20 -24.70
CA ILE A 21 -14.44 -8.65 -24.85
C ILE A 21 -14.50 -7.15 -24.54
N GLY A 22 -14.31 -6.83 -23.26
CA GLY A 22 -13.97 -5.48 -22.82
C GLY A 22 -15.09 -4.75 -22.09
N VAL A 23 -15.06 -4.82 -20.76
CA VAL A 23 -14.73 -3.68 -19.88
C VAL A 23 -14.23 -4.26 -18.55
N TRP A 24 -12.92 -4.40 -18.37
CA TRP A 24 -12.32 -4.45 -17.03
C TRP A 24 -11.97 -3.02 -16.65
N GLY A 25 -12.97 -2.26 -16.22
CA GLY A 25 -12.77 -0.95 -15.62
C GLY A 25 -12.30 -1.11 -14.18
N ALA A 26 -11.04 -1.50 -13.97
CA ALA A 26 -10.44 -1.40 -12.65
C ALA A 26 -10.35 0.09 -12.30
N LYS A 27 -11.24 0.59 -11.44
CA LYS A 27 -11.07 1.91 -10.80
C LYS A 27 -9.94 1.78 -9.79
N THR A 28 -8.70 1.76 -10.28
CA THR A 28 -7.51 1.85 -9.44
C THR A 28 -7.53 3.22 -8.76
N LYS A 29 -7.74 3.23 -7.45
CA LYS A 29 -7.70 4.46 -6.65
C LYS A 29 -6.33 4.60 -6.00
N TYR A 30 -5.79 5.81 -6.07
CA TYR A 30 -4.56 6.18 -5.41
C TYR A 30 -4.71 6.12 -3.88
N ILE A 31 -3.61 5.83 -3.19
CA ILE A 31 -3.46 6.07 -1.76
C ILE A 31 -3.19 7.56 -1.55
N THR A 32 -3.76 8.13 -0.50
CA THR A 32 -3.64 9.56 -0.15
C THR A 32 -3.21 9.71 1.30
N CYS A 33 -2.60 10.85 1.61
CA CYS A 33 -2.24 11.21 2.97
C CYS A 33 -3.46 11.20 3.91
N GLY A 34 -3.25 10.73 5.13
CA GLY A 34 -4.28 10.52 6.13
C GLY A 34 -5.11 9.25 5.92
N SER A 35 -4.82 8.45 4.88
CA SER A 35 -5.39 7.11 4.76
C SER A 35 -4.84 6.22 5.86
N VAL A 36 -5.70 5.34 6.39
CA VAL A 36 -5.34 4.30 7.35
C VAL A 36 -5.51 2.96 6.67
N LEU A 37 -4.44 2.16 6.62
CA LEU A 37 -4.41 0.90 5.88
C LEU A 37 -3.53 -0.14 6.58
N LYS A 38 -3.61 -1.39 6.14
CA LYS A 38 -2.63 -2.42 6.49
C LYS A 38 -1.69 -2.67 5.32
N LEU A 39 -0.43 -2.98 5.63
CA LEU A 39 0.57 -3.36 4.63
C LEU A 39 0.77 -4.86 4.69
N MET A 40 0.44 -5.56 3.63
CA MET A 40 0.67 -7.00 3.52
C MET A 40 1.90 -7.27 2.67
N ASN A 41 2.83 -8.05 3.21
CA ASN A 41 3.95 -8.58 2.45
C ASN A 41 3.42 -9.55 1.38
N THR A 42 3.83 -9.39 0.12
CA THR A 42 3.24 -10.18 -0.98
C THR A 42 3.75 -11.61 -1.05
N ASP A 43 4.93 -11.88 -0.51
CA ASP A 43 5.54 -13.22 -0.50
C ASP A 43 5.03 -14.04 0.69
N TYR A 44 5.24 -13.52 1.91
CA TYR A 44 4.90 -14.22 3.16
C TYR A 44 3.45 -14.03 3.62
N ARG A 45 2.69 -13.10 3.01
CA ARG A 45 1.28 -12.78 3.33
C ARG A 45 1.03 -12.35 4.77
N VAL A 46 2.06 -11.91 5.48
CA VAL A 46 1.98 -11.29 6.80
C VAL A 46 1.68 -9.79 6.69
N ARG A 47 1.01 -9.23 7.70
CA ARG A 47 0.74 -7.80 7.84
C ARG A 47 1.82 -7.16 8.70
N LEU A 48 2.31 -6.00 8.27
CA LEU A 48 3.20 -5.19 9.09
C LEU A 48 2.50 -4.85 10.40
N HIS A 49 3.19 -5.05 11.51
CA HIS A 49 2.62 -5.04 12.85
C HIS A 49 3.64 -4.51 13.87
N SER A 50 3.15 -3.77 14.86
CA SER A 50 3.93 -3.33 16.02
C SER A 50 3.14 -3.55 17.31
N HIS A 51 3.78 -3.53 18.47
CA HIS A 51 3.15 -3.73 19.78
C HIS A 51 4.12 -3.36 20.91
N ASP A 52 3.68 -3.41 22.17
CA ASP A 52 4.47 -3.02 23.35
C ASP A 52 5.57 -4.03 23.77
N VAL A 53 6.26 -4.63 22.81
CA VAL A 53 7.47 -5.44 23.01
C VAL A 53 8.59 -4.77 22.24
N LYS A 54 9.74 -4.65 22.91
CA LYS A 54 10.92 -3.96 22.40
C LYS A 54 11.97 -4.98 21.95
N TYR A 55 12.86 -4.57 21.05
CA TYR A 55 14.03 -5.38 20.73
C TYR A 55 14.90 -5.58 21.98
N GLY A 56 15.31 -6.83 22.23
CA GLY A 56 16.23 -7.16 23.33
C GLY A 56 17.70 -6.85 23.03
N THR A 57 18.00 -6.42 21.80
CA THR A 57 19.32 -6.07 21.29
C THR A 57 19.21 -4.85 20.37
N GLY A 58 20.33 -4.28 19.92
CA GLY A 58 20.33 -3.13 19.01
C GLY A 58 19.85 -1.85 19.70
N SER A 59 18.90 -1.14 19.09
CA SER A 59 18.40 0.16 19.59
C SER A 59 17.56 0.06 20.88
N GLY A 60 17.02 -1.12 21.20
CA GLY A 60 16.10 -1.28 22.32
C GLY A 60 14.73 -0.60 22.13
N GLN A 61 14.43 -0.15 20.92
CA GLN A 61 13.15 0.48 20.58
C GLN A 61 12.03 -0.56 20.42
N GLN A 62 10.79 -0.07 20.23
CA GLN A 62 9.63 -0.92 19.94
C GLN A 62 9.88 -1.78 18.71
N SER A 63 9.47 -3.05 18.76
CA SER A 63 9.71 -4.00 17.68
C SER A 63 8.67 -3.87 16.57
N VAL A 64 9.13 -4.06 15.32
CA VAL A 64 8.28 -4.13 14.14
C VAL A 64 8.38 -5.53 13.57
N THR A 65 7.24 -6.14 13.24
CA THR A 65 7.13 -7.55 12.91
C THR A 65 6.11 -7.78 11.79
N GLY A 66 6.05 -9.02 11.30
CA GLY A 66 4.99 -9.50 10.42
C GLY A 66 4.07 -10.49 11.14
N THR A 67 2.77 -10.21 11.17
CA THR A 67 1.76 -11.12 11.74
C THR A 67 0.86 -11.74 10.67
N GLU A 68 0.49 -13.00 10.81
CA GLU A 68 -0.53 -13.63 9.95
C GLU A 68 -1.97 -13.26 10.35
N LEU A 69 -2.14 -12.67 11.54
CA LEU A 69 -3.45 -12.25 12.04
C LEU A 69 -4.00 -11.13 11.15
N GLN A 70 -5.15 -11.40 10.52
CA GLN A 70 -5.79 -10.43 9.64
C GLN A 70 -6.47 -9.33 10.45
N GLU A 71 -7.23 -9.69 11.48
CA GLU A 71 -8.04 -8.77 12.29
C GLU A 71 -7.30 -8.29 13.55
N ASP A 72 -6.19 -7.57 13.33
CA ASP A 72 -5.41 -6.96 14.41
C ASP A 72 -5.41 -5.43 14.29
N SER A 73 -5.78 -4.74 15.38
CA SER A 73 -5.79 -3.28 15.44
C SER A 73 -4.40 -2.69 15.32
N ASN A 74 -3.37 -3.39 15.79
CA ASN A 74 -1.99 -2.94 15.79
C ASN A 74 -1.27 -3.13 14.44
N SER A 75 -2.02 -3.55 13.42
CA SER A 75 -1.56 -3.61 12.03
C SER A 75 -2.05 -2.44 11.18
N HIS A 76 -2.73 -1.45 11.77
CA HIS A 76 -3.14 -0.24 11.06
C HIS A 76 -2.02 0.79 11.05
N TRP A 77 -1.73 1.31 9.87
CA TRP A 77 -0.72 2.32 9.60
C TRP A 77 -1.39 3.54 8.97
N THR A 78 -1.04 4.72 9.48
CA THR A 78 -1.51 5.99 8.89
C THR A 78 -0.44 6.51 7.94
N ILE A 79 -0.84 6.86 6.72
CA ILE A 79 0.06 7.48 5.74
C ILE A 79 0.19 8.96 6.05
N LEU A 80 1.39 9.43 6.34
CA LEU A 80 1.70 10.82 6.70
C LEU A 80 2.64 11.47 5.67
N ALA A 81 2.77 12.79 5.78
CA ALA A 81 3.81 13.53 5.05
C ALA A 81 5.18 13.33 5.71
N PRO A 82 6.27 13.54 4.94
CA PRO A 82 7.63 13.68 5.47
C PRO A 82 7.70 14.55 6.73
N LEU A 83 8.62 14.22 7.65
CA LEU A 83 8.86 15.03 8.85
C LEU A 83 9.01 16.53 8.52
N ASN A 84 8.31 17.37 9.29
CA ASN A 84 8.20 18.82 9.09
C ASN A 84 7.58 19.28 7.76
N LYS A 85 6.89 18.39 7.03
CA LYS A 85 6.09 18.76 5.86
C LYS A 85 4.62 18.51 6.11
N GLN A 86 3.78 19.27 5.39
CA GLN A 86 2.35 19.05 5.35
C GLN A 86 2.00 18.51 3.96
N CYS A 87 1.21 17.43 3.91
CA CYS A 87 0.60 16.98 2.66
C CYS A 87 -0.86 17.43 2.61
N ASP A 88 -1.22 18.10 1.53
CA ASP A 88 -2.62 18.43 1.25
C ASP A 88 -3.42 17.15 0.92
N ARG A 89 -4.74 17.19 1.17
CA ARG A 89 -5.67 16.11 0.81
C ARG A 89 -5.83 16.04 -0.73
N GLY A 90 -4.87 15.45 -1.42
CA GLY A 90 -4.83 15.35 -2.89
C GLY A 90 -4.05 14.13 -3.41
N PRO A 91 -4.04 13.90 -4.74
CA PRO A 91 -3.24 12.84 -5.35
C PRO A 91 -1.77 13.10 -5.06
N LEU A 92 -1.11 12.11 -4.45
CA LEU A 92 0.23 12.22 -3.91
C LEU A 92 1.26 12.20 -5.05
N SER A 93 1.73 13.37 -5.45
CA SER A 93 2.88 13.51 -6.34
C SER A 93 4.18 13.34 -5.54
N GLY A 94 4.89 12.24 -5.77
CA GLY A 94 6.32 12.08 -5.49
C GLY A 94 6.73 12.03 -4.01
N ASN A 95 7.07 10.81 -3.56
CA ASN A 95 7.75 10.44 -2.31
C ASN A 95 6.83 10.39 -1.08
N GLN A 96 6.46 9.17 -0.68
CA GLN A 96 5.57 8.91 0.46
C GLN A 96 6.25 8.05 1.52
N GLU A 97 5.91 8.31 2.78
CA GLU A 97 6.50 7.76 4.01
C GLU A 97 5.56 6.80 4.75
N ILE A 98 6.15 5.86 5.49
CA ILE A 98 5.47 4.98 6.45
C ILE A 98 6.26 5.01 7.76
N SER A 99 5.76 5.65 8.82
CA SER A 99 6.46 5.76 10.11
C SER A 99 5.89 4.83 11.18
N CYS A 100 6.76 4.37 12.08
CA CYS A 100 6.42 3.52 13.23
C CYS A 100 7.02 4.02 14.55
N TYR A 101 7.53 5.24 14.58
CA TYR A 101 8.29 5.74 15.72
C TYR A 101 7.91 7.20 16.01
N GLY A 102 7.83 7.52 17.29
CA GLY A 102 7.43 8.84 17.80
C GLY A 102 6.07 8.86 18.49
N GLU A 103 6.04 9.44 19.70
CA GLU A 103 4.82 9.76 20.44
C GLU A 103 4.59 11.28 20.30
N ASN A 104 3.37 11.70 19.96
CA ASN A 104 3.02 13.12 19.77
C ASN A 104 3.84 13.87 18.69
N GLY A 105 4.29 13.18 17.63
CA GLY A 105 4.95 13.82 16.49
C GLY A 105 6.44 14.11 16.69
N ILE A 106 7.08 13.51 17.69
CA ILE A 106 8.54 13.55 17.87
C ILE A 106 9.15 12.35 17.14
N GLY A 107 9.58 12.56 15.90
CA GLY A 107 10.34 11.59 15.09
C GLY A 107 11.71 12.15 14.68
N ASP A 108 12.57 11.31 14.12
CA ASP A 108 13.86 11.70 13.53
C ASP A 108 13.96 11.32 12.05
N SER A 109 15.15 11.44 11.45
CA SER A 109 15.31 11.14 10.03
C SER A 109 15.12 9.66 9.69
N GLY A 110 15.30 8.76 10.68
CA GLY A 110 15.15 7.31 10.56
C GLY A 110 13.70 6.83 10.44
N ASP A 111 12.73 7.76 10.50
CA ASP A 111 11.32 7.48 10.31
C ASP A 111 10.89 7.67 8.85
N ASN A 112 11.75 8.27 8.02
CA ASN A 112 11.44 8.57 6.64
C ASN A 112 11.68 7.36 5.74
N TRP A 113 10.60 6.88 5.12
CA TRP A 113 10.62 5.88 4.06
C TRP A 113 10.14 6.52 2.75
N GLU A 114 10.62 6.01 1.63
CA GLU A 114 10.19 6.40 0.30
C GLU A 114 9.45 5.23 -0.35
N VAL A 115 8.22 5.49 -0.76
CA VAL A 115 7.41 4.55 -1.55
C VAL A 115 7.97 4.47 -2.97
N ILE A 116 8.50 3.31 -3.31
CA ILE A 116 8.93 2.93 -4.65
C ILE A 116 7.81 2.16 -5.33
N CYS A 117 7.25 2.71 -6.40
CA CYS A 117 6.18 2.10 -7.18
C CYS A 117 6.44 2.25 -8.68
N SER A 118 5.78 1.44 -9.53
CA SER A 118 6.04 1.42 -10.97
C SER A 118 5.54 2.65 -11.75
N GLY A 119 4.82 3.56 -11.12
CA GLY A 119 4.26 4.75 -11.76
C GLY A 119 4.37 5.99 -10.88
N ASP A 120 3.70 7.06 -11.27
CA ASP A 120 3.84 8.38 -10.64
C ASP A 120 3.16 8.50 -9.27
N ALA A 121 2.37 7.49 -8.87
CA ALA A 121 1.64 7.48 -7.62
C ALA A 121 1.37 6.05 -7.12
N TRP A 122 1.23 5.93 -5.79
CA TRP A 122 0.89 4.67 -5.13
C TRP A 122 -0.56 4.28 -5.44
N LEU A 123 -0.72 3.35 -6.37
CA LEU A 123 -2.00 2.72 -6.68
C LEU A 123 -2.30 1.60 -5.69
N ARG A 124 -3.52 1.58 -5.13
CA ARG A 124 -3.93 0.62 -4.09
C ARG A 124 -3.75 -0.85 -4.49
N ASP A 125 -4.04 -1.17 -5.75
CA ASP A 125 -4.06 -2.57 -6.20
C ASP A 125 -2.67 -3.12 -6.55
N TYR A 126 -1.66 -2.26 -6.59
CA TYR A 126 -0.31 -2.61 -6.98
C TYR A 126 0.64 -2.67 -5.77
N PRO A 127 1.58 -3.63 -5.77
CA PRO A 127 2.61 -3.68 -4.77
C PRO A 127 3.57 -2.49 -4.92
N ILE A 128 4.15 -2.11 -3.79
CA ILE A 128 5.18 -1.11 -3.64
C ILE A 128 6.38 -1.71 -2.91
N LYS A 129 7.48 -0.98 -2.90
CA LYS A 129 8.58 -1.20 -1.97
C LYS A 129 8.76 0.05 -1.12
N LEU A 130 9.35 -0.10 0.05
CA LEU A 130 9.62 0.99 0.98
C LEU A 130 11.12 1.08 1.16
N ARG A 131 11.72 2.17 0.68
CA ARG A 131 13.15 2.44 0.80
C ARG A 131 13.38 3.40 1.95
N HIS A 132 14.16 3.01 2.94
CA HIS A 132 14.57 3.89 4.03
C HIS A 132 15.44 5.02 3.49
N VAL A 133 15.09 6.28 3.78
CA VAL A 133 15.72 7.44 3.14
C VAL A 133 17.19 7.61 3.55
N ASP A 134 17.52 7.34 4.82
CA ASP A 134 18.88 7.57 5.32
C ASP A 134 19.86 6.45 4.96
N THR A 135 19.36 5.22 4.78
CA THR A 135 20.22 4.03 4.60
C THR A 135 20.09 3.38 3.25
N ASP A 136 19.14 3.78 2.41
CA ASP A 136 18.76 3.13 1.14
C ASP A 136 18.31 1.66 1.26
N GLY A 137 18.16 1.15 2.49
CA GLY A 137 17.69 -0.21 2.75
C GLY A 137 16.19 -0.35 2.51
N TYR A 138 15.74 -1.49 2.01
CA TYR A 138 14.34 -1.77 1.72
C TYR A 138 13.68 -2.57 2.84
N LEU A 139 12.46 -2.18 3.22
CA LEU A 139 11.66 -2.92 4.21
C LEU A 139 11.33 -4.31 3.65
N SER A 140 11.71 -5.35 4.37
CA SER A 140 11.58 -6.73 3.91
C SER A 140 11.30 -7.68 5.06
N VAL A 141 10.70 -8.82 4.77
CA VAL A 141 10.59 -9.94 5.71
C VAL A 141 11.81 -10.84 5.55
N SER A 142 12.42 -11.27 6.67
CA SER A 142 13.64 -12.11 6.63
C SER A 142 13.37 -13.61 6.44
N GLY A 143 12.12 -14.03 6.66
CA GLY A 143 11.69 -15.44 6.70
C GLY A 143 11.94 -16.12 8.05
N ARG A 144 12.54 -15.42 9.02
CA ARG A 144 12.71 -15.91 10.40
C ARG A 144 11.51 -15.50 11.24
N THR A 145 11.22 -16.29 12.27
CA THR A 145 10.14 -16.03 13.23
C THR A 145 10.68 -15.87 14.64
N PHE A 146 10.03 -15.03 15.44
CA PHE A 146 10.31 -14.89 16.85
C PHE A 146 9.68 -16.03 17.67
N GLY A 147 10.30 -16.29 18.84
CA GLY A 147 9.73 -17.13 19.90
C GLY A 147 8.94 -16.30 20.91
N ARG A 148 8.94 -16.70 22.19
CA ARG A 148 8.26 -15.96 23.25
C ARG A 148 8.85 -14.54 23.40
N PRO A 149 8.03 -13.51 23.71
CA PRO A 149 6.58 -13.57 23.92
C PRO A 149 5.74 -13.55 22.63
N ILE A 150 6.34 -13.24 21.48
CA ILE A 150 5.68 -12.97 20.19
C ILE A 150 5.79 -14.14 19.21
N ASN A 151 5.48 -15.34 19.70
CA ASN A 151 5.73 -16.59 18.99
C ASN A 151 5.10 -16.58 17.59
N GLY A 152 5.91 -16.92 16.58
CA GLY A 152 5.46 -17.06 15.20
C GLY A 152 5.39 -15.75 14.41
N GLN A 153 5.52 -14.58 15.06
CA GLN A 153 5.62 -13.32 14.32
C GLN A 153 6.94 -13.29 13.54
N MET A 154 6.88 -12.84 12.28
CA MET A 154 8.03 -12.79 11.38
C MET A 154 8.88 -11.55 11.65
N GLU A 155 10.19 -11.72 11.49
CA GLU A 155 11.16 -10.64 11.60
C GLU A 155 11.11 -9.75 10.34
N VAL A 156 10.91 -8.45 10.57
CA VAL A 156 10.97 -7.40 9.55
C VAL A 156 12.33 -6.71 9.66
N ILE A 157 12.98 -6.53 8.51
CA ILE A 157 14.35 -6.02 8.40
C ILE A 157 14.46 -4.96 7.31
N GLY A 158 15.55 -4.18 7.35
CA GLY A 158 16.05 -3.45 6.19
C GLY A 158 17.04 -4.31 5.40
N THR A 159 16.89 -4.40 4.08
CA THR A 159 17.79 -5.17 3.20
C THR A 159 18.20 -4.37 1.96
N PHE A 160 19.42 -4.58 1.47
CA PHE A 160 19.86 -4.09 0.17
C PHE A 160 19.59 -5.10 -0.95
N ASN A 161 19.33 -6.37 -0.59
CA ASN A 161 19.02 -7.43 -1.54
C ASN A 161 17.52 -7.46 -1.77
N ILE A 162 17.08 -6.71 -2.78
CA ILE A 162 15.66 -6.55 -3.12
C ILE A 162 15.12 -7.83 -3.76
N ASN A 163 14.04 -8.37 -3.21
CA ASN A 163 13.33 -9.53 -3.76
C ASN A 163 11.81 -9.43 -3.46
N GLN A 164 11.07 -10.53 -3.66
CA GLN A 164 9.62 -10.58 -3.42
C GLN A 164 9.26 -10.33 -1.95
N ALA A 165 10.13 -10.68 -1.00
CA ALA A 165 9.94 -10.40 0.42
C ALA A 165 10.08 -8.91 0.76
N SER A 166 10.55 -8.08 -0.16
CA SER A 166 10.61 -6.61 -0.03
C SER A 166 9.38 -5.91 -0.64
N GLU A 167 8.42 -6.66 -1.19
CA GLU A 167 7.20 -6.13 -1.80
C GLU A 167 6.03 -6.13 -0.80
N TRP A 168 5.36 -4.98 -0.74
CA TRP A 168 4.25 -4.72 0.16
C TRP A 168 3.05 -4.21 -0.62
N LYS A 169 1.85 -4.62 -0.21
CA LYS A 169 0.61 -4.18 -0.82
C LYS A 169 -0.29 -3.56 0.24
N ALA A 170 -0.86 -2.40 -0.08
CA ALA A 170 -1.94 -1.83 0.71
C ALA A 170 -3.16 -2.77 0.65
N VAL A 171 -3.57 -3.27 1.80
CA VAL A 171 -4.77 -4.06 1.99
C VAL A 171 -5.59 -3.43 3.11
N GLU A 172 -6.89 -3.70 3.16
CA GLU A 172 -7.77 -3.40 4.31
C GLU A 172 -7.58 -1.99 4.91
N GLY A 173 -8.40 -1.03 4.52
CA GLY A 173 -8.22 0.32 5.03
C GLY A 173 -9.35 1.29 4.73
N LEU A 174 -9.30 2.41 5.44
CA LEU A 174 -10.07 3.61 5.17
C LEU A 174 -9.21 4.55 4.34
N PHE A 175 -9.58 4.70 3.06
CA PHE A 175 -8.81 5.50 2.11
C PHE A 175 -9.46 6.86 1.91
N ILE A 176 -8.69 7.93 2.13
CA ILE A 176 -9.20 9.29 1.96
C ILE A 176 -9.35 9.58 0.46
N HIS A 177 -10.53 10.06 0.05
CA HIS A 177 -10.71 10.51 -1.32
C HIS A 177 -9.99 11.85 -1.53
N PRO A 178 -9.21 12.00 -2.63
CA PRO A 178 -8.71 13.31 -3.01
C PRO A 178 -9.89 14.28 -3.11
N ARG A 179 -9.70 15.54 -2.69
CA ARG A 179 -10.65 16.57 -3.11
C ARG A 179 -10.58 16.63 -4.64
N GLU A 180 -11.71 16.41 -5.31
CA GLU A 180 -11.81 16.79 -6.72
C GLU A 180 -11.42 18.26 -6.80
N MET A 181 -10.37 18.58 -7.56
CA MET A 181 -10.10 19.97 -7.91
C MET A 181 -11.31 20.41 -8.72
N LYS A 182 -12.25 21.10 -8.08
CA LYS A 182 -13.26 21.84 -8.82
C LYS A 182 -12.48 22.83 -9.67
N ASP A 183 -12.44 22.61 -10.98
CA ASP A 183 -12.13 23.66 -11.93
C ASP A 183 -12.89 24.90 -11.47
N HIS A 184 -12.16 26.01 -11.31
CA HIS A 184 -12.77 27.30 -11.04
C HIS A 184 -13.78 27.56 -12.16
N ILE A 185 -15.06 27.25 -11.90
CA ILE A 185 -16.15 27.83 -12.67
C ILE A 185 -16.05 29.32 -12.36
N VAL A 186 -15.47 30.07 -13.28
CA VAL A 186 -15.60 31.51 -13.34
C VAL A 186 -17.09 31.78 -13.47
N HIS A 187 -17.76 32.06 -12.36
CA HIS A 187 -19.05 32.71 -12.39
C HIS A 187 -18.81 34.10 -12.97
N THR A 188 -19.00 34.26 -14.28
CA THR A 188 -19.27 35.57 -14.85
C THR A 188 -20.69 35.91 -14.45
N GLU A 189 -20.84 36.76 -13.43
CA GLU A 189 -22.10 37.42 -13.16
C GLU A 189 -22.38 38.37 -14.35
N LEU A 190 -23.59 38.27 -14.90
CA LEU A 190 -24.16 39.24 -15.84
C LEU A 190 -24.80 40.39 -15.07
#